data_AF-A0A330L9S1-F1
#
_entry.id   AF-A0A330L9S1-F1
#
_cell.length_a   1.000
_cell.length_b   1.000
_cell.length_c   1.000
_cell.angle_alpha   90.00
_cell.angle_beta   90.00
_cell.angle_gamma   90.00
#
_symmetry.space_group_name_H-M   'P 1'
#
loop_
_entity.id
_entity.type
_entity.pdbx_description
1 polymer ?
#
loop_
_entity_poly.entity_id
_entity_poly.type
_entity_poly.pdbx_seq_one_letter_code
_entity_poly.pdbx_strand_id
1 'polypeptide(L)'
;MLAWSRPDPLTRDLIHLINARRHDHGDTDAAIDTLQAFLEQGRESDLLTVLAALDEEMAEWLFDLLAEASCTLALDESTEEKPVYATMAALELPLQANLTAPLKLKIDPIATAELLHRHLRLSAGTVVRVESRLLTDATLEPLNLQMLHDHLTSVADSERTQAIAARLYPPVENTAFLLFEIIGASDPGLPDSWEDRHRRAILEGLVEQCPELALAPDTIEVPVYAAYAMFDAQNAVRIHHLADETAAVWRDLDPLVRSRTVVHLHTQCGNGVYMPVWTDLFDPELPEEHGPVWTSPDVWVFTADLPIEWPGEMLTNRLLAEGCTRFENHIVETSEN
;
A
#
# COMPACT_ATOMS: atom_id res chain seq x y z
N MET A 1 -40.64 -8.24 -14.25
CA MET A 1 -40.19 -8.82 -12.98
C MET A 1 -38.70 -8.96 -13.09
N LEU A 2 -37.93 -8.18 -12.33
CA LEU A 2 -36.49 -8.45 -12.17
C LEU A 2 -36.40 -9.79 -11.46
N ALA A 3 -35.92 -10.82 -12.15
CA ALA A 3 -35.67 -12.11 -11.54
C ALA A 3 -34.55 -11.93 -10.52
N TRP A 4 -34.86 -11.99 -9.24
CA TRP A 4 -33.83 -12.04 -8.21
C TRP A 4 -33.14 -13.39 -8.32
N SER A 5 -31.97 -13.41 -8.96
CA SER A 5 -31.08 -14.57 -8.98
C SER A 5 -30.55 -14.77 -7.56
N ARG A 6 -30.53 -16.02 -7.10
CA ARG A 6 -29.82 -16.33 -5.85
C ARG A 6 -28.32 -16.04 -6.08
N PRO A 7 -27.62 -15.46 -5.10
CA PRO A 7 -26.17 -15.35 -5.15
C PRO A 7 -25.54 -16.73 -5.40
N ASP A 8 -24.44 -16.76 -6.15
CA ASP A 8 -23.61 -17.96 -6.27
C ASP A 8 -23.05 -18.35 -4.89
N PRO A 9 -22.60 -19.61 -4.71
CA PRO A 9 -22.12 -20.10 -3.42
C PRO A 9 -21.03 -19.23 -2.81
N LEU A 10 -20.03 -18.81 -3.58
CA LEU A 10 -18.90 -18.04 -3.08
C LEU A 10 -19.33 -16.63 -2.62
N THR A 11 -20.18 -15.95 -3.40
CA THR A 11 -20.79 -14.67 -2.97
C THR A 11 -21.65 -14.84 -1.72
N ARG A 12 -22.39 -15.94 -1.60
CA ARG A 12 -23.18 -16.24 -0.41
C ARG A 12 -22.29 -16.46 0.82
N ASP A 13 -21.15 -17.12 0.64
CA ASP A 13 -20.22 -17.41 1.73
C ASP A 13 -19.53 -16.11 2.23
N LEU A 14 -19.18 -15.19 1.33
CA LEU A 14 -18.77 -13.81 1.70
C LEU A 14 -19.84 -13.05 2.48
N ILE A 15 -21.11 -13.14 2.06
CA ILE A 15 -22.23 -12.53 2.80
C ILE A 15 -22.36 -13.15 4.19
N HIS A 16 -22.18 -14.46 4.32
CA HIS A 16 -22.23 -15.14 5.62
C HIS A 16 -21.09 -14.69 6.52
N LEU A 17 -19.87 -14.58 5.99
CA LEU A 17 -18.68 -14.07 6.68
C LEU A 17 -18.90 -12.68 7.26
N ILE A 18 -19.38 -11.73 6.44
CA ILE A 18 -19.64 -10.35 6.87
C ILE A 18 -20.73 -10.31 7.96
N ASN A 19 -21.80 -11.10 7.80
CA ASN A 19 -22.87 -11.16 8.80
C ASN A 19 -22.41 -11.83 10.10
N ALA A 20 -21.57 -12.87 10.02
CA ALA A 20 -21.02 -13.55 11.18
C ALA A 20 -20.15 -12.59 12.00
N ARG A 21 -19.31 -11.79 11.35
CA ARG A 21 -18.51 -10.75 12.02
C ARG A 21 -19.38 -9.69 12.69
N ARG A 22 -20.44 -9.21 12.03
CA ARG A 22 -21.42 -8.26 12.62
C ARG A 22 -22.13 -8.79 13.87
N HIS A 23 -22.11 -10.10 14.08
CA HIS A 23 -22.68 -10.76 15.25
C HIS A 23 -21.61 -11.34 16.18
N ASP A 24 -20.34 -10.94 16.04
CA ASP A 24 -19.21 -11.39 16.85
C ASP A 24 -19.00 -12.92 16.86
N HIS A 25 -19.29 -13.56 15.72
CA HIS A 25 -19.25 -15.02 15.54
C HIS A 25 -18.47 -15.44 14.28
N GLY A 26 -17.32 -14.79 14.01
CA GLY A 26 -16.47 -15.08 12.86
C GLY A 26 -15.40 -16.13 13.14
N ASP A 27 -15.12 -16.97 12.15
CA ASP A 27 -13.97 -17.89 12.10
C ASP A 27 -12.96 -17.32 11.10
N THR A 28 -11.77 -16.96 11.59
CA THR A 28 -10.71 -16.32 10.79
C THR A 28 -10.18 -17.24 9.70
N ASP A 29 -10.00 -18.53 10.01
CA ASP A 29 -9.43 -19.49 9.04
C ASP A 29 -10.39 -19.69 7.87
N ALA A 30 -11.67 -19.91 8.18
CA ALA A 30 -12.72 -20.02 7.16
C ALA A 30 -12.89 -18.72 6.35
N ALA A 31 -12.57 -17.58 6.95
CA ALA A 31 -12.60 -16.29 6.28
C ALA A 31 -11.47 -16.15 5.27
N ILE A 32 -10.25 -16.49 5.66
CA ILE A 32 -9.09 -16.52 4.77
C ILE A 32 -9.34 -17.47 3.59
N ASP A 33 -9.83 -18.68 3.83
CA ASP A 33 -10.17 -19.66 2.78
C ASP A 33 -11.18 -19.08 1.77
N THR A 34 -12.21 -18.39 2.28
CA THR A 34 -13.24 -17.77 1.42
C THR A 34 -12.61 -16.68 0.56
N LEU A 35 -11.75 -15.82 1.11
CA LEU A 35 -11.12 -14.72 0.39
C LEU A 35 -10.10 -15.23 -0.64
N GLN A 36 -9.32 -16.25 -0.31
CA GLN A 36 -8.43 -16.91 -1.26
C GLN A 36 -9.20 -17.47 -2.45
N ALA A 37 -10.35 -18.11 -2.23
CA ALA A 37 -11.19 -18.61 -3.32
C ALA A 37 -11.71 -17.50 -4.26
N PHE A 38 -11.87 -16.26 -3.79
CA PHE A 38 -12.15 -15.11 -4.65
C PHE A 38 -10.94 -14.71 -5.51
N LEU A 39 -9.74 -14.68 -4.92
CA LEU A 39 -8.50 -14.36 -5.63
C LEU A 39 -8.21 -15.40 -6.73
N GLU A 40 -8.32 -16.69 -6.40
CA GLU A 40 -8.16 -17.79 -7.37
C GLU A 40 -9.13 -17.71 -8.55
N GLN A 41 -10.34 -17.20 -8.32
CA GLN A 41 -11.37 -17.03 -9.36
C GLN A 41 -11.25 -15.70 -10.12
N GLY A 42 -10.24 -14.87 -9.83
CA GLY A 42 -10.08 -13.55 -10.44
C GLY A 42 -11.21 -12.59 -10.11
N ARG A 43 -11.82 -12.74 -8.92
CA ARG A 43 -12.95 -11.94 -8.45
C ARG A 43 -12.54 -10.87 -7.44
N GLU A 44 -11.29 -10.42 -7.51
CA GLU A 44 -10.75 -9.34 -6.67
C GLU A 44 -11.62 -8.07 -6.73
N SER A 45 -12.11 -7.70 -7.92
CA SER A 45 -12.97 -6.51 -8.07
C SER A 45 -14.25 -6.57 -7.25
N ASP A 46 -14.81 -7.77 -7.03
CA ASP A 46 -16.00 -7.94 -6.22
C ASP A 46 -15.69 -7.65 -4.75
N LEU A 47 -14.54 -8.09 -4.25
CA LEU A 47 -14.07 -7.82 -2.89
C LEU A 47 -13.82 -6.33 -2.66
N LEU A 48 -13.12 -5.67 -3.59
CA LEU A 48 -12.85 -4.23 -3.51
C LEU A 48 -14.14 -3.40 -3.54
N THR A 49 -15.13 -3.84 -4.32
CA THR A 49 -16.46 -3.21 -4.35
C THR A 49 -17.18 -3.35 -3.02
N VAL A 50 -17.08 -4.51 -2.38
CA VAL A 50 -17.68 -4.75 -1.06
C VAL A 50 -16.98 -3.91 0.01
N LEU A 51 -15.64 -3.90 0.03
CA LEU A 51 -14.84 -3.06 0.93
C LEU A 51 -15.27 -1.59 0.87
N ALA A 52 -15.39 -1.05 -0.34
CA ALA A 52 -15.82 0.33 -0.57
C ALA A 52 -17.27 0.65 -0.14
N ALA A 53 -18.07 -0.37 0.23
CA ALA A 53 -19.45 -0.20 0.67
C ALA A 53 -19.63 -0.49 2.18
N LEU A 54 -18.59 -0.94 2.86
CA LEU A 54 -18.60 -1.19 4.30
C LEU A 54 -18.30 0.09 5.09
N ASP A 55 -18.73 0.11 6.35
CA ASP A 55 -18.23 1.09 7.31
C ASP A 55 -16.74 0.83 7.64
N GLU A 56 -16.06 1.85 8.17
CA GLU A 56 -14.62 1.86 8.45
C GLU A 56 -14.14 0.63 9.22
N GLU A 57 -14.78 0.31 10.36
CA GLU A 57 -14.40 -0.83 11.20
C GLU A 57 -14.51 -2.17 10.46
N MET A 58 -15.59 -2.36 9.69
CA MET A 58 -15.78 -3.58 8.90
C MET A 58 -14.87 -3.64 7.66
N ALA A 59 -14.55 -2.49 7.07
CA ALA A 59 -13.65 -2.39 5.93
C ALA A 59 -12.21 -2.70 6.34
N GLU A 60 -11.72 -2.10 7.42
CA GLU A 60 -10.40 -2.37 8.02
C GLU A 60 -10.25 -3.86 8.32
N TRP A 61 -11.22 -4.44 9.04
CA TRP A 61 -11.20 -5.88 9.36
C TRP A 61 -11.18 -6.78 8.12
N LEU A 62 -12.02 -6.49 7.12
CA LEU A 62 -12.07 -7.30 5.91
C LEU A 62 -10.79 -7.15 5.09
N PHE A 63 -10.18 -5.96 5.12
CA PHE A 63 -8.93 -5.68 4.44
C PHE A 63 -7.74 -6.40 5.09
N ASP A 64 -7.64 -6.43 6.42
CA ASP A 64 -6.64 -7.22 7.14
C ASP A 64 -6.66 -8.69 6.70
N LEU A 65 -7.86 -9.28 6.67
CA LEU A 65 -8.04 -10.67 6.25
C LEU A 65 -7.72 -10.87 4.76
N LEU A 66 -8.03 -9.89 3.92
CA LEU A 66 -7.74 -9.96 2.49
C LEU A 66 -6.24 -9.81 2.21
N ALA A 67 -5.56 -8.93 2.93
CA ALA A 67 -4.12 -8.77 2.88
C ALA A 67 -3.44 -10.09 3.27
N GLU A 68 -3.85 -10.69 4.38
CA GLU A 68 -3.38 -12.01 4.80
C GLU A 68 -3.69 -13.09 3.75
N ALA A 69 -4.94 -13.19 3.28
CA ALA A 69 -5.34 -14.18 2.28
C ALA A 69 -4.53 -14.08 0.97
N SER A 70 -4.19 -12.87 0.54
CA SER A 70 -3.38 -12.64 -0.66
C SER A 70 -1.90 -12.93 -0.47
N CYS A 71 -1.41 -12.86 0.77
CA CYS A 71 0.01 -12.91 1.10
C CYS A 71 0.42 -14.11 1.94
N THR A 72 -0.49 -15.03 2.26
CA THR A 72 -0.22 -16.20 3.10
C THR A 72 -0.79 -17.45 2.44
N LEU A 73 -0.03 -18.54 2.45
CA LEU A 73 -0.47 -19.87 2.01
C LEU A 73 -0.07 -20.93 3.04
N ALA A 74 -0.99 -21.85 3.33
CA ALA A 74 -0.68 -23.06 4.05
C ALA A 74 0.01 -24.07 3.12
N LEU A 75 1.13 -24.63 3.57
CA LEU A 75 1.91 -25.63 2.83
C LEU A 75 1.49 -27.03 3.27
N ASP A 76 1.01 -27.83 2.33
CA ASP A 76 0.38 -29.14 2.56
C ASP A 76 1.38 -30.29 2.84
N GLU A 77 2.61 -30.01 3.27
CA GLU A 77 3.71 -30.99 3.23
C GLU A 77 4.18 -31.59 4.56
N SER A 78 3.58 -31.27 5.71
CA SER A 78 4.10 -31.81 6.97
C SER A 78 3.28 -32.97 7.53
N THR A 79 3.92 -34.13 7.65
CA THR A 79 3.53 -35.23 8.54
C THR A 79 3.59 -34.85 10.03
N GLU A 80 3.91 -33.59 10.36
CA GLU A 80 3.90 -33.06 11.72
C GLU A 80 2.54 -32.44 12.06
N GLU A 81 2.18 -32.46 13.34
CA GLU A 81 0.87 -32.08 13.86
C GLU A 81 0.51 -30.58 13.67
N LYS A 82 1.33 -29.79 12.98
CA LYS A 82 1.12 -28.34 12.80
C LYS A 82 1.31 -27.91 11.34
N PRO A 83 0.41 -27.04 10.81
CA PRO A 83 0.56 -26.46 9.49
C PRO A 83 1.80 -25.56 9.44
N VAL A 84 2.36 -25.45 8.24
CA VAL A 84 3.52 -24.62 7.95
C VAL A 84 3.10 -23.64 6.86
N TYR A 85 3.57 -22.41 6.92
CA TYR A 85 3.11 -21.33 6.06
C TYR A 85 4.21 -20.75 5.18
N ALA A 86 3.81 -20.25 4.02
CA ALA A 86 4.56 -19.30 3.22
C ALA A 86 3.87 -17.94 3.29
N THR A 87 4.60 -16.90 3.67
CA THR A 87 4.08 -15.54 3.82
C THR A 87 4.92 -14.55 3.01
N MET A 88 4.26 -13.67 2.25
CA MET A 88 4.87 -12.59 1.50
C MET A 88 4.77 -11.28 2.29
N ALA A 89 5.93 -10.74 2.66
CA ALA A 89 6.04 -9.53 3.45
C ALA A 89 6.74 -8.40 2.67
N ALA A 90 6.53 -7.18 3.14
CA ALA A 90 7.19 -5.99 2.65
C ALA A 90 7.76 -5.15 3.79
N LEU A 91 8.85 -4.45 3.50
CA LEU A 91 9.40 -3.38 4.32
C LEU A 91 9.50 -2.10 3.50
N GLU A 92 8.97 -1.02 4.04
CA GLU A 92 9.14 0.32 3.48
C GLU A 92 10.47 0.90 3.92
N LEU A 93 11.21 1.43 2.96
CA LEU A 93 12.58 1.89 3.13
C LEU A 93 12.71 3.31 2.61
N PRO A 94 13.21 4.25 3.42
CA PRO A 94 13.37 5.63 3.00
C PRO A 94 14.49 5.75 1.96
N LEU A 95 14.23 6.49 0.89
CA LEU A 95 15.22 6.85 -0.12
C LEU A 95 15.91 8.18 0.23
N GLN A 96 17.13 8.37 -0.27
CA GLN A 96 17.80 9.67 -0.16
C GLN A 96 17.10 10.72 -1.02
N ALA A 97 17.08 11.98 -0.58
CA ALA A 97 16.48 13.07 -1.36
C ALA A 97 17.20 13.34 -2.71
N ASN A 98 18.51 13.05 -2.79
CA ASN A 98 19.34 13.36 -3.96
C ASN A 98 19.65 12.10 -4.78
N LEU A 99 18.61 11.44 -5.30
CA LEU A 99 18.78 10.25 -6.12
C LEU A 99 19.41 10.57 -7.48
N THR A 100 20.34 9.72 -7.92
CA THR A 100 20.93 9.83 -9.25
C THR A 100 20.26 8.84 -10.22
N ALA A 101 19.75 9.32 -11.34
CA ALA A 101 19.19 8.46 -12.38
C ALA A 101 20.29 7.87 -13.30
N PRO A 102 20.18 6.60 -13.74
CA PRO A 102 19.12 5.64 -13.41
C PRO A 102 19.32 5.01 -12.02
N LEU A 103 18.21 4.75 -11.33
CA LEU A 103 18.22 4.06 -10.06
C LEU A 103 18.76 2.64 -10.19
N LYS A 104 19.59 2.22 -9.22
CA LYS A 104 20.13 0.85 -9.20
C LYS A 104 19.27 -0.05 -8.33
N LEU A 105 19.00 0.40 -7.10
CA LEU A 105 18.19 -0.26 -6.08
C LEU A 105 18.52 -1.75 -5.93
N LYS A 106 19.82 -2.07 -5.88
CA LYS A 106 20.29 -3.46 -5.82
C LYS A 106 20.69 -3.84 -4.41
N ILE A 107 20.32 -5.04 -4.03
CA ILE A 107 20.72 -5.67 -2.78
C ILE A 107 21.25 -7.08 -3.06
N ASP A 108 21.99 -7.65 -2.12
CA ASP A 108 22.38 -9.06 -2.15
C ASP A 108 21.26 -9.88 -1.46
N PRO A 109 20.51 -10.72 -2.20
CA PRO A 109 19.44 -11.52 -1.63
C PRO A 109 19.87 -12.40 -0.47
N ILE A 110 21.08 -12.97 -0.54
CA ILE A 110 21.55 -13.94 0.46
C ILE A 110 21.92 -13.19 1.74
N ALA A 111 22.72 -12.13 1.62
CA ALA A 111 23.09 -11.31 2.78
C ALA A 111 21.86 -10.66 3.42
N THR A 112 20.89 -10.24 2.60
CA THR A 112 19.65 -9.62 3.08
C THR A 112 18.73 -10.63 3.75
N ALA A 113 18.60 -11.85 3.22
CA ALA A 113 17.86 -12.94 3.86
C ALA A 113 18.45 -13.28 5.24
N GLU A 114 19.78 -13.36 5.37
CA GLU A 114 20.44 -13.59 6.65
C GLU A 114 20.21 -12.44 7.65
N LEU A 115 20.22 -11.20 7.16
CA LEU A 115 19.94 -10.00 7.96
C LEU A 115 18.50 -10.02 8.49
N LEU A 116 17.51 -10.27 7.62
CA LEU A 116 16.10 -10.39 7.96
C LEU A 116 15.89 -11.52 8.97
N HIS A 117 16.37 -12.73 8.69
CA HIS A 117 16.22 -13.88 9.59
C HIS A 117 16.77 -13.57 10.99
N ARG A 118 17.93 -12.91 11.09
CA ARG A 118 18.55 -12.59 12.38
C ARG A 118 17.78 -11.52 13.16
N HIS A 119 17.35 -10.46 12.49
CA HIS A 119 16.82 -9.27 13.15
C HIS A 119 15.29 -9.25 13.27
N LEU A 120 14.58 -10.04 12.47
CA LEU A 120 13.16 -10.37 12.68
C LEU A 120 12.97 -11.55 13.65
N ARG A 121 14.06 -12.20 14.08
CA ARG A 121 14.08 -13.33 15.02
C ARG A 121 13.21 -14.51 14.56
N LEU A 122 13.27 -14.81 13.28
CA LEU A 122 12.52 -15.93 12.71
C LEU A 122 12.98 -17.27 13.31
N SER A 123 12.06 -18.22 13.40
CA SER A 123 12.33 -19.55 13.97
C SER A 123 13.32 -20.33 13.12
N ALA A 124 14.12 -21.17 13.78
CA ALA A 124 15.03 -22.07 13.08
C ALA A 124 14.22 -23.04 12.21
N GLY A 125 14.55 -23.13 10.93
CA GLY A 125 13.81 -23.92 9.94
C GLY A 125 13.03 -23.08 8.93
N THR A 126 12.88 -21.77 9.18
CA THR A 126 12.36 -20.84 8.18
C THR A 126 13.39 -20.53 7.10
N VAL A 127 12.92 -20.35 5.87
CA VAL A 127 13.69 -19.89 4.73
C VAL A 127 13.19 -18.51 4.33
N VAL A 128 14.09 -17.54 4.30
CA VAL A 128 13.79 -16.20 3.78
C VAL A 128 14.27 -16.12 2.34
N ARG A 129 13.38 -15.72 1.44
CA ARG A 129 13.71 -15.38 0.05
C ARG A 129 13.52 -13.89 -0.15
N VAL A 130 14.41 -13.28 -0.92
CA VAL A 130 14.46 -11.83 -1.08
C VAL A 130 14.69 -11.50 -2.55
N GLU A 131 13.95 -10.51 -3.05
CA GLU A 131 14.17 -10.01 -4.39
C GLU A 131 15.52 -9.30 -4.52
N SER A 132 16.17 -9.45 -5.68
CA SER A 132 17.51 -8.84 -5.90
C SER A 132 17.49 -7.32 -6.07
N ARG A 133 16.30 -6.73 -6.13
CA ARG A 133 16.10 -5.30 -6.30
C ARG A 133 15.00 -4.81 -5.38
N LEU A 134 15.21 -3.64 -4.80
CA LEU A 134 14.14 -2.90 -4.14
C LEU A 134 13.20 -2.35 -5.21
N LEU A 135 11.92 -2.39 -4.92
CA LEU A 135 10.86 -1.88 -5.79
C LEU A 135 10.53 -0.44 -5.40
N THR A 136 9.89 0.29 -6.30
CA THR A 136 9.35 1.63 -6.05
C THR A 136 7.83 1.57 -6.06
N ASP A 137 7.19 2.58 -5.51
CA ASP A 137 5.75 2.82 -5.64
C ASP A 137 5.27 2.68 -7.10
N ALA A 138 5.93 3.33 -8.06
CA ALA A 138 5.63 3.20 -9.48
C ALA A 138 5.88 1.79 -10.06
N THR A 139 6.67 0.97 -9.37
CA THR A 139 6.92 -0.42 -9.75
C THR A 139 5.88 -1.38 -9.14
N LEU A 140 5.33 -1.03 -7.98
CA LEU A 140 4.27 -1.79 -7.31
C LEU A 140 2.87 -1.44 -7.81
N GLU A 141 2.64 -0.22 -8.30
CA GLU A 141 1.33 0.23 -8.79
C GLU A 141 0.63 -0.74 -9.76
N PRO A 142 1.34 -1.42 -10.69
CA PRO A 142 0.72 -2.37 -11.62
C PRO A 142 0.33 -3.72 -11.00
N LEU A 143 0.75 -4.02 -9.76
CA LEU A 143 0.41 -5.27 -9.07
C LEU A 143 -1.03 -5.23 -8.56
N ASN A 144 -1.61 -6.40 -8.31
CA ASN A 144 -2.91 -6.55 -7.67
C ASN A 144 -2.88 -7.76 -6.71
N LEU A 145 -3.93 -7.95 -5.92
CA LEU A 145 -3.98 -9.01 -4.91
C LEU A 145 -3.86 -10.40 -5.54
N GLN A 146 -4.51 -10.62 -6.69
CA GLN A 146 -4.42 -11.88 -7.41
C GLN A 146 -2.98 -12.20 -7.83
N MET A 147 -2.22 -11.22 -8.35
CA MET A 147 -0.84 -11.40 -8.76
C MET A 147 0.10 -11.72 -7.60
N LEU A 148 -0.12 -11.11 -6.43
CA LEU A 148 0.64 -11.43 -5.22
C LEU A 148 0.36 -12.88 -4.78
N HIS A 149 -0.91 -13.27 -4.77
CA HIS A 149 -1.32 -14.62 -4.43
C HIS A 149 -0.75 -15.67 -5.39
N ASP A 150 -0.86 -15.44 -6.71
CA ASP A 150 -0.32 -16.32 -7.74
C ASP A 150 1.21 -16.48 -7.63
N HIS A 151 1.92 -15.38 -7.33
CA HIS A 151 3.37 -15.41 -7.12
C HIS A 151 3.74 -16.28 -5.91
N LEU A 152 3.04 -16.09 -4.79
CA LEU A 152 3.26 -16.88 -3.58
C LEU A 152 2.97 -18.37 -3.79
N THR A 153 1.90 -18.70 -4.52
CA THR A 153 1.56 -20.09 -4.90
C THR A 153 2.67 -20.73 -5.72
N SER A 154 3.18 -20.03 -6.74
CA SER A 154 4.30 -20.51 -7.56
C SER A 154 5.57 -20.75 -6.74
N VAL A 155 5.87 -19.85 -5.80
CA VAL A 155 7.02 -19.97 -4.89
C VAL A 155 6.87 -21.17 -3.94
N ALA A 156 5.67 -21.39 -3.40
CA ALA A 156 5.32 -22.52 -2.54
C ALA A 156 5.51 -23.86 -3.28
N ASP A 157 5.07 -23.94 -4.54
CA ASP A 157 5.23 -25.11 -5.41
C ASP A 157 6.68 -25.33 -5.90
N SER A 158 7.63 -24.53 -5.39
CA SER A 158 9.05 -24.55 -5.78
C SER A 158 9.27 -24.38 -7.28
N GLU A 159 8.32 -23.76 -7.98
CA GLU A 159 8.49 -23.38 -9.37
C GLU A 159 9.44 -22.17 -9.46
N ARG A 160 10.24 -22.13 -10.52
CA ARG A 160 11.22 -21.04 -10.70
C ARG A 160 10.49 -19.79 -11.16
N THR A 161 10.22 -18.88 -10.23
CA THR A 161 9.45 -17.66 -10.50
C THR A 161 10.25 -16.61 -11.26
N GLN A 162 9.54 -15.85 -12.10
CA GLN A 162 10.02 -14.54 -12.58
C GLN A 162 9.96 -13.56 -11.40
N ALA A 163 10.89 -12.62 -11.34
CA ALA A 163 10.82 -11.54 -10.36
C ALA A 163 9.49 -10.81 -10.51
N ILE A 164 8.90 -10.40 -9.38
CA ILE A 164 7.60 -9.70 -9.30
C ILE A 164 7.55 -8.52 -10.29
N ALA A 165 8.66 -7.83 -10.48
CA ALA A 165 8.81 -6.80 -11.51
C ALA A 165 10.12 -6.92 -12.27
N ALA A 166 10.04 -6.87 -13.60
CA ALA A 166 11.20 -6.96 -14.50
C ALA A 166 11.91 -5.61 -14.72
N ARG A 167 11.27 -4.47 -14.38
CA ARG A 167 11.77 -3.11 -14.63
C ARG A 167 11.49 -2.21 -13.45
N LEU A 168 12.49 -1.40 -13.09
CA LEU A 168 12.34 -0.35 -12.09
C LEU A 168 11.83 0.92 -12.77
N TYR A 169 10.69 1.41 -12.30
CA TYR A 169 10.18 2.72 -12.70
C TYR A 169 10.68 3.80 -11.75
N PRO A 170 10.83 5.06 -12.22
CA PRO A 170 11.15 6.17 -11.34
C PRO A 170 10.12 6.25 -10.21
N PRO A 171 10.56 6.37 -8.95
CA PRO A 171 9.65 6.48 -7.84
C PRO A 171 8.94 7.83 -7.89
N VAL A 172 7.72 7.88 -7.39
CA VAL A 172 6.99 9.14 -7.21
C VAL A 172 7.26 9.68 -5.81
N GLU A 173 7.23 8.81 -4.81
CA GLU A 173 7.62 9.13 -3.43
C GLU A 173 9.08 8.77 -3.10
N ASN A 174 9.60 9.29 -1.99
CA ASN A 174 10.94 8.93 -1.50
C ASN A 174 10.96 7.59 -0.74
N THR A 175 10.22 6.59 -1.24
CA THR A 175 10.04 5.28 -0.61
C THR A 175 10.42 4.16 -1.58
N ALA A 176 11.18 3.20 -1.08
CA ALA A 176 11.44 1.94 -1.76
C ALA A 176 10.93 0.78 -0.93
N PHE A 177 10.56 -0.31 -1.59
CA PHE A 177 9.95 -1.47 -0.96
C PHE A 177 10.88 -2.68 -1.10
N LEU A 178 11.17 -3.32 0.03
CA LEU A 178 11.82 -4.61 0.08
C LEU A 178 10.74 -5.69 0.22
N LEU A 179 10.48 -6.43 -0.85
CA LEU A 179 9.61 -7.61 -0.80
C LEU A 179 10.44 -8.86 -0.51
N PHE A 180 9.92 -9.69 0.39
CA PHE A 180 10.56 -10.94 0.79
C PHE A 180 9.53 -11.97 1.23
N GLU A 181 9.85 -13.25 1.01
CA GLU A 181 9.01 -14.37 1.42
C GLU A 181 9.61 -15.09 2.64
N ILE A 182 8.76 -15.42 3.60
CA ILE A 182 9.07 -16.27 4.76
C ILE A 182 8.38 -17.61 4.52
N ILE A 183 9.17 -18.65 4.27
CA ILE A 183 8.67 -20.00 3.99
C ILE A 183 9.05 -20.90 5.16
N GLY A 184 8.13 -21.74 5.64
CA GLY A 184 8.46 -22.69 6.70
C GLY A 184 8.06 -22.22 8.11
N ALA A 185 7.33 -21.11 8.23
CA ALA A 185 6.90 -20.59 9.53
C ALA A 185 5.76 -21.43 10.11
N SER A 186 5.72 -21.59 11.43
CA SER A 186 4.64 -22.32 12.12
C SER A 186 3.37 -21.49 12.35
N ASP A 187 3.44 -20.21 12.02
CA ASP A 187 2.40 -19.20 12.20
C ASP A 187 2.46 -18.27 10.97
N PRO A 188 1.32 -17.92 10.36
CA PRO A 188 1.29 -16.99 9.24
C PRO A 188 1.63 -15.54 9.62
N GLY A 189 1.51 -15.19 10.91
CA GLY A 189 1.63 -13.81 11.38
C GLY A 189 3.02 -13.19 11.23
N LEU A 190 3.04 -11.91 10.87
CA LEU A 190 4.23 -11.08 10.86
C LEU A 190 4.49 -10.46 12.25
N PRO A 191 5.71 -9.98 12.54
CA PRO A 191 6.00 -9.40 13.86
C PRO A 191 5.24 -8.10 14.11
N ASP A 192 4.36 -8.06 15.12
CA ASP A 192 3.60 -6.86 15.50
C ASP A 192 4.44 -5.75 16.15
N SER A 193 5.69 -6.05 16.53
CA SER A 193 6.56 -5.07 17.17
C SER A 193 8.03 -5.30 16.85
N TRP A 194 8.79 -4.21 16.76
CA TRP A 194 10.19 -4.26 16.38
C TRP A 194 11.06 -3.33 17.20
N GLU A 195 11.97 -3.89 17.99
CA GLU A 195 12.87 -3.09 18.84
C GLU A 195 13.84 -2.25 17.99
N ASP A 196 14.12 -1.03 18.42
CA ASP A 196 14.99 -0.06 17.72
C ASP A 196 16.35 -0.62 17.29
N ARG A 197 16.95 -1.48 18.11
CA ARG A 197 18.25 -2.09 17.81
C ARG A 197 18.20 -2.97 16.57
N HIS A 198 17.07 -3.64 16.33
CA HIS A 198 16.88 -4.52 15.19
C HIS A 198 16.54 -3.70 13.94
N ARG A 199 15.68 -2.68 14.08
CA ARG A 199 15.39 -1.69 13.02
C ARG A 199 16.66 -1.05 12.46
N ARG A 200 17.49 -0.48 13.34
CA ARG A 200 18.78 0.12 12.97
C ARG A 200 19.69 -0.86 12.26
N ALA A 201 19.85 -2.07 12.81
CA ALA A 201 20.76 -3.05 12.24
C ALA A 201 20.33 -3.54 10.84
N ILE A 202 19.03 -3.71 10.59
CA ILE A 202 18.53 -4.02 9.25
C ILE A 202 18.81 -2.85 8.30
N LEU A 203 18.44 -1.63 8.69
CA LEU A 203 18.62 -0.48 7.81
C LEU A 203 20.10 -0.21 7.51
N GLU A 204 20.98 -0.28 8.50
CA GLU A 204 22.43 -0.14 8.31
C GLU A 204 22.98 -1.20 7.34
N GLY A 205 22.57 -2.47 7.50
CA GLY A 205 22.98 -3.55 6.61
C GLY A 205 22.44 -3.42 5.18
N LEU A 206 21.25 -2.82 5.01
CA LEU A 206 20.68 -2.53 3.69
C LEU A 206 21.37 -1.33 3.03
N VAL A 207 21.65 -0.26 3.78
CA VAL A 207 22.36 0.94 3.30
C VAL A 207 23.79 0.60 2.85
N GLU A 208 24.47 -0.34 3.53
CA GLU A 208 25.79 -0.82 3.10
C GLU A 208 25.76 -1.47 1.70
N GLN A 209 24.65 -2.15 1.37
CA GLN A 209 24.45 -2.79 0.07
C GLN A 209 23.91 -1.83 -0.98
N CYS A 210 22.99 -0.94 -0.59
CA CYS A 210 22.26 -0.02 -1.45
C CYS A 210 22.38 1.43 -0.95
N PRO A 211 23.41 2.18 -1.41
CA PRO A 211 23.66 3.55 -0.98
C PRO A 211 22.59 4.58 -1.37
N GLU A 212 21.57 4.19 -2.15
CA GLU A 212 20.41 5.04 -2.49
C GLU A 212 19.40 5.12 -1.34
N LEU A 213 19.50 4.22 -0.36
CA LEU A 213 18.70 4.27 0.86
C LEU A 213 19.19 5.36 1.82
N ALA A 214 18.25 5.98 2.52
CA ALA A 214 18.52 6.92 3.60
C ALA A 214 18.68 6.16 4.93
N LEU A 215 19.63 6.60 5.74
CA LEU A 215 19.79 6.09 7.10
C LEU A 215 18.85 6.84 8.06
N ALA A 216 17.57 6.51 8.01
CA ALA A 216 16.53 7.03 8.89
C ALA A 216 15.81 5.87 9.64
N PRO A 217 16.42 5.32 10.70
CA PRO A 217 15.89 4.13 11.38
C PRO A 217 14.63 4.39 12.19
N ASP A 218 14.25 5.65 12.39
CA ASP A 218 13.02 6.02 13.11
C ASP A 218 11.81 6.02 12.17
N THR A 219 12.01 6.01 10.85
CA THR A 219 10.95 5.97 9.83
C THR A 219 10.67 4.56 9.32
N ILE A 220 11.44 3.55 9.76
CA ILE A 220 11.18 2.16 9.38
C ILE A 220 10.26 1.51 10.41
N GLU A 221 9.15 0.96 9.91
CA GLU A 221 8.16 0.23 10.69
C GLU A 221 8.35 -1.29 10.61
N VAL A 222 7.52 -2.03 11.35
CA VAL A 222 7.49 -3.51 11.26
C VAL A 222 7.18 -3.96 9.84
N PRO A 223 7.66 -5.16 9.42
CA PRO A 223 7.21 -5.72 8.16
C PRO A 223 5.69 -5.94 8.15
N VAL A 224 5.06 -5.60 7.04
CA VAL A 224 3.63 -5.80 6.78
C VAL A 224 3.42 -6.80 5.64
N TYR A 225 2.19 -7.29 5.46
CA TYR A 225 1.87 -8.08 4.26
C TYR A 225 2.12 -7.23 3.01
N ALA A 226 2.67 -7.83 1.95
CA ALA A 226 3.01 -7.08 0.74
C ALA A 226 1.81 -6.41 0.07
N ALA A 227 0.59 -6.87 0.35
CA ALA A 227 -0.65 -6.20 -0.04
C ALA A 227 -0.75 -4.77 0.51
N TYR A 228 -0.34 -4.49 1.75
CA TYR A 228 -0.34 -3.13 2.32
C TYR A 228 0.53 -2.20 1.49
N ALA A 229 1.81 -2.55 1.34
CA ALA A 229 2.78 -1.80 0.53
C ALA A 229 2.31 -1.59 -0.92
N MET A 230 1.62 -2.58 -1.51
CA MET A 230 1.02 -2.43 -2.84
C MET A 230 -0.10 -1.40 -2.85
N PHE A 231 -1.01 -1.40 -1.88
CA PHE A 231 -2.09 -0.43 -1.79
C PHE A 231 -1.57 0.98 -1.50
N ASP A 232 -0.58 1.11 -0.61
CA ASP A 232 0.10 2.39 -0.33
C ASP A 232 0.73 2.96 -1.60
N ALA A 233 1.49 2.14 -2.33
CA ALA A 233 2.07 2.50 -3.62
C ALA A 233 1.02 2.90 -4.67
N GLN A 234 -0.05 2.13 -4.82
CA GLN A 234 -1.13 2.46 -5.77
C GLN A 234 -1.79 3.78 -5.42
N ASN A 235 -2.05 4.04 -4.14
CA ASN A 235 -2.66 5.28 -3.68
C ASN A 235 -1.74 6.47 -3.93
N ALA A 236 -0.47 6.37 -3.55
CA ALA A 236 0.53 7.40 -3.81
C ALA A 236 0.58 7.76 -5.31
N VAL A 237 0.78 6.77 -6.18
CA VAL A 237 0.89 6.99 -7.63
C VAL A 237 -0.40 7.58 -8.21
N ARG A 238 -1.58 7.09 -7.81
CA ARG A 238 -2.88 7.62 -8.28
C ARG A 238 -3.09 9.07 -7.85
N ILE A 239 -2.76 9.41 -6.60
CA ILE A 239 -2.86 10.78 -6.08
C ILE A 239 -1.92 11.71 -6.86
N HIS A 240 -0.69 11.28 -7.12
CA HIS A 240 0.26 12.07 -7.88
C HIS A 240 -0.14 12.25 -9.36
N HIS A 241 -0.62 11.20 -10.02
CA HIS A 241 -1.19 11.32 -11.36
C HIS A 241 -2.36 12.32 -11.39
N LEU A 242 -3.24 12.26 -10.39
CA LEU A 242 -4.34 13.21 -10.26
C LEU A 242 -3.83 14.65 -10.07
N ALA A 243 -2.79 14.85 -9.26
CA ALA A 243 -2.15 16.15 -9.08
C ALA A 243 -1.52 16.68 -10.38
N ASP A 244 -0.85 15.82 -11.15
CA ASP A 244 -0.27 16.17 -12.44
C ASP A 244 -1.34 16.54 -13.49
N GLU A 245 -2.41 15.76 -13.57
CA GLU A 245 -3.56 16.06 -14.43
C GLU A 245 -4.21 17.40 -14.04
N THR A 246 -4.38 17.64 -12.73
CA THR A 246 -4.87 18.91 -12.20
C THR A 246 -3.99 20.07 -12.63
N ALA A 247 -2.67 19.94 -12.45
CA ALA A 247 -1.71 20.98 -12.78
C ALA A 247 -1.70 21.25 -14.29
N ALA A 248 -1.86 20.21 -15.12
CA ALA A 248 -2.00 20.36 -16.57
C ALA A 248 -3.26 21.16 -16.93
N VAL A 249 -4.43 20.80 -16.38
CA VAL A 249 -5.68 21.53 -16.60
C VAL A 249 -5.56 22.98 -16.12
N TRP A 250 -4.99 23.21 -14.93
CA TRP A 250 -4.80 24.55 -14.37
C TRP A 250 -3.89 25.43 -15.25
N ARG A 251 -2.82 24.87 -15.81
CA ARG A 251 -1.91 25.58 -16.74
C ARG A 251 -2.59 25.96 -18.06
N ASP A 252 -3.58 25.19 -18.49
CA ASP A 252 -4.34 25.45 -19.72
C ASP A 252 -5.43 26.52 -19.54
N LEU A 253 -5.73 26.95 -18.30
CA LEU A 253 -6.68 28.04 -18.04
C LEU A 253 -6.14 29.40 -18.48
N ASP A 254 -7.03 30.28 -18.94
CA ASP A 254 -6.69 31.68 -19.19
C ASP A 254 -6.10 32.32 -17.91
N PRO A 255 -5.02 33.12 -17.99
CA PRO A 255 -4.39 33.71 -16.82
C PRO A 255 -5.34 34.45 -15.86
N LEU A 256 -6.39 35.11 -16.36
CA LEU A 256 -7.38 35.78 -15.53
C LEU A 256 -8.27 34.78 -14.77
N VAL A 257 -8.62 33.66 -15.40
CA VAL A 257 -9.41 32.58 -14.79
C VAL A 257 -8.56 31.80 -13.80
N ARG A 258 -7.31 31.51 -14.17
CA ARG A 258 -6.31 30.84 -13.33
C ARG A 258 -6.09 31.56 -11.99
N SER A 259 -6.01 32.89 -12.01
CA SER A 259 -5.87 33.74 -10.80
C SER A 259 -7.06 33.71 -9.83
N ARG A 260 -8.15 33.06 -10.26
CA ARG A 260 -9.44 32.95 -9.56
C ARG A 260 -9.88 31.50 -9.37
N THR A 261 -9.09 30.54 -9.83
CA THR A 261 -9.45 29.13 -9.78
C THR A 261 -8.89 28.49 -8.52
N VAL A 262 -9.77 27.87 -7.73
CA VAL A 262 -9.40 27.05 -6.58
C VAL A 262 -9.51 25.58 -6.98
N VAL A 263 -8.46 24.82 -6.72
CA VAL A 263 -8.50 23.36 -6.89
C VAL A 263 -8.83 22.74 -5.54
N HIS A 264 -9.86 21.91 -5.53
CA HIS A 264 -10.18 21.05 -4.41
C HIS A 264 -9.92 19.61 -4.83
N LEU A 265 -9.05 18.91 -4.11
CA LEU A 265 -8.87 17.48 -4.27
C LEU A 265 -9.85 16.78 -3.34
N HIS A 266 -10.77 16.03 -3.92
CA HIS A 266 -11.77 15.29 -3.17
C HIS A 266 -11.42 13.81 -3.17
N THR A 267 -11.20 13.24 -1.99
CA THR A 267 -11.08 11.80 -1.81
C THR A 267 -12.47 11.24 -1.48
N GLN A 268 -12.95 10.26 -2.24
CA GLN A 268 -14.21 9.57 -1.96
C GLN A 268 -13.91 8.32 -1.13
N CYS A 269 -14.36 8.36 0.12
CA CYS A 269 -14.23 7.31 1.12
C CYS A 269 -15.50 6.46 1.23
N GLY A 270 -15.41 5.20 1.64
CA GLY A 270 -16.42 4.12 1.48
C GLY A 270 -17.83 4.41 2.03
N ASN A 271 -18.01 5.51 2.76
CA ASN A 271 -19.32 5.99 3.21
C ASN A 271 -19.94 7.07 2.29
N GLY A 272 -19.35 7.36 1.14
CA GLY A 272 -19.74 8.50 0.30
C GLY A 272 -19.42 9.85 0.93
N VAL A 273 -18.54 9.88 1.94
CA VAL A 273 -18.01 11.10 2.55
C VAL A 273 -16.85 11.57 1.68
N TYR A 274 -16.97 12.81 1.18
CA TYR A 274 -15.90 13.50 0.49
C TYR A 274 -15.01 14.16 1.54
N MET A 275 -13.77 13.70 1.69
CA MET A 275 -12.79 14.43 2.48
C MET A 275 -12.09 15.45 1.56
N PRO A 276 -12.26 16.77 1.80
CA PRO A 276 -11.54 17.76 1.04
C PRO A 276 -10.10 17.80 1.56
N VAL A 277 -9.15 17.40 0.73
CA VAL A 277 -7.73 17.59 1.02
C VAL A 277 -7.26 18.80 0.23
N TRP A 278 -6.81 19.81 0.95
CA TRP A 278 -6.39 21.08 0.36
C TRP A 278 -4.89 21.09 0.20
N THR A 279 -4.44 21.48 -0.99
CA THR A 279 -3.06 21.86 -1.23
C THR A 279 -2.95 23.35 -1.44
N ASP A 280 -1.94 23.93 -0.81
CA ASP A 280 -1.48 25.27 -1.12
C ASP A 280 -1.01 25.31 -2.58
N LEU A 281 -1.71 26.07 -3.41
CA LEU A 281 -1.32 26.34 -4.79
C LEU A 281 -0.27 27.45 -4.81
N PHE A 282 0.95 27.07 -5.14
CA PHE A 282 2.03 28.00 -5.45
C PHE A 282 2.03 28.29 -6.95
N ASP A 283 2.03 29.57 -7.33
CA ASP A 283 2.23 29.96 -8.72
C ASP A 283 3.73 29.89 -9.05
N PRO A 284 4.18 28.98 -9.93
CA PRO A 284 5.59 28.84 -10.29
C PRO A 284 6.14 30.04 -11.08
N GLU A 285 5.27 30.93 -11.57
CA GLU A 285 5.67 32.20 -12.21
C GLU A 285 5.97 33.31 -11.17
N LEU A 286 5.64 33.08 -9.90
CA LEU A 286 5.90 34.01 -8.79
C LEU A 286 7.14 33.58 -7.99
N PRO A 287 7.90 34.53 -7.42
CA PRO A 287 9.05 34.21 -6.57
C PRO A 287 8.63 33.40 -5.33
N GLU A 288 9.47 32.48 -4.84
CA GLU A 288 9.20 31.67 -3.61
C GLU A 288 8.81 32.53 -2.39
N GLU A 289 9.28 33.77 -2.32
CA GLU A 289 8.95 34.74 -1.26
C GLU A 289 7.51 35.26 -1.30
N HIS A 290 6.74 35.00 -2.36
CA HIS A 290 5.32 35.37 -2.44
C HIS A 290 4.42 34.53 -1.52
N GLY A 291 4.90 33.36 -1.07
CA GLY A 291 4.07 32.42 -0.33
C GLY A 291 2.94 31.83 -1.20
N PRO A 292 2.07 31.00 -0.61
CA PRO A 292 0.91 30.47 -1.32
C PRO A 292 -0.04 31.61 -1.72
N VAL A 293 -0.69 31.49 -2.88
CA VAL A 293 -1.58 32.54 -3.42
C VAL A 293 -2.74 32.85 -2.45
N TRP A 294 -3.08 31.92 -1.54
CA TRP A 294 -3.99 32.15 -0.42
C TRP A 294 -3.84 31.10 0.70
N THR A 295 -4.10 31.49 1.95
CA THR A 295 -4.33 30.60 3.12
C THR A 295 -5.63 31.00 3.84
N SER A 296 -6.45 30.02 4.26
CA SER A 296 -7.69 30.28 5.01
C SER A 296 -7.41 30.54 6.50
N PRO A 297 -8.02 31.55 7.14
CA PRO A 297 -7.84 31.81 8.57
C PRO A 297 -8.73 30.98 9.51
N ASP A 298 -9.71 30.21 9.02
CA ASP A 298 -10.79 29.62 9.86
C ASP A 298 -10.83 28.07 9.93
N VAL A 299 -9.75 27.36 9.55
CA VAL A 299 -9.71 25.89 9.67
C VAL A 299 -8.32 25.42 10.09
N TRP A 300 -8.29 24.44 11.00
CA TRP A 300 -7.06 23.84 11.50
C TRP A 300 -6.50 22.86 10.47
N VAL A 301 -5.31 23.19 9.97
CA VAL A 301 -4.54 22.40 9.01
C VAL A 301 -3.51 21.59 9.79
N PHE A 302 -3.35 20.30 9.48
CA PHE A 302 -2.10 19.60 9.71
C PHE A 302 -1.23 19.79 8.46
N THR A 303 -0.52 20.91 8.40
CA THR A 303 0.56 21.16 7.44
C THR A 303 1.82 21.26 8.26
N ALA A 304 2.73 20.30 8.07
CA ALA A 304 4.14 20.57 8.29
C ALA A 304 4.64 21.29 7.03
N ASP A 305 5.13 22.51 7.21
CA ASP A 305 5.73 23.34 6.17
C ASP A 305 6.75 22.57 5.32
N LEU A 306 6.61 22.59 3.98
CA LEU A 306 7.67 22.61 2.95
C LEU A 306 7.04 22.53 1.53
N PRO A 307 7.73 23.03 0.48
CA PRO A 307 7.18 23.26 -0.87
C PRO A 307 6.79 21.94 -1.54
N ILE A 308 5.50 21.75 -1.84
CA ILE A 308 4.93 20.53 -2.46
C ILE A 308 5.62 19.25 -1.94
N GLU A 309 5.75 19.12 -0.62
CA GLU A 309 6.10 17.86 0.05
C GLU A 309 4.91 17.48 0.91
N TRP A 310 4.08 16.58 0.38
CA TRP A 310 2.93 16.05 1.09
C TRP A 310 3.40 15.10 2.21
N PRO A 311 2.81 15.15 3.42
CA PRO A 311 3.11 14.18 4.47
C PRO A 311 2.37 12.86 4.18
N GLY A 312 3.06 11.95 3.49
CA GLY A 312 2.53 10.70 2.93
C GLY A 312 2.00 9.64 3.91
N GLU A 313 2.36 9.68 5.20
CA GLU A 313 1.98 8.58 6.13
C GLU A 313 0.63 8.81 6.84
N MET A 314 0.28 10.03 7.24
CA MET A 314 -0.94 10.27 8.04
C MET A 314 -2.22 10.35 7.19
N LEU A 315 -2.10 10.77 5.93
CA LEU A 315 -3.24 10.89 5.04
C LEU A 315 -3.58 9.52 4.44
N THR A 316 -2.59 8.76 4.00
CA THR A 316 -2.78 7.44 3.38
C THR A 316 -3.37 6.42 4.37
N ASN A 317 -2.84 6.34 5.59
CA ASN A 317 -3.40 5.48 6.65
C ASN A 317 -4.85 5.84 7.00
N ARG A 318 -5.22 7.13 6.95
CA ARG A 318 -6.58 7.58 7.24
C ARG A 318 -7.53 7.37 6.07
N LEU A 319 -7.06 7.55 4.84
CA LEU A 319 -7.85 7.30 3.63
C LEU A 319 -8.06 5.78 3.42
N LEU A 320 -7.10 4.95 3.83
CA LEU A 320 -7.25 3.50 3.84
C LEU A 320 -8.24 3.02 4.91
N ALA A 321 -8.15 3.54 6.14
CA ALA A 321 -9.13 3.27 7.19
C ALA A 321 -10.55 3.67 6.74
N GLU A 322 -10.70 4.82 6.07
CA GLU A 322 -12.01 5.27 5.57
C GLU A 322 -12.47 4.59 4.26
N GLY A 323 -11.71 3.63 3.71
CA GLY A 323 -12.10 2.85 2.52
C GLY A 323 -12.14 3.66 1.22
N CYS A 324 -11.27 4.65 1.07
CA CYS A 324 -11.26 5.53 -0.10
C CYS A 324 -10.65 4.85 -1.32
N THR A 325 -11.47 4.64 -2.35
CA THR A 325 -11.11 3.89 -3.57
C THR A 325 -11.19 4.75 -4.84
N ARG A 326 -11.70 5.98 -4.72
CA ARG A 326 -11.90 6.88 -5.85
C ARG A 326 -11.48 8.30 -5.50
N PHE A 327 -10.70 8.90 -6.40
CA PHE A 327 -10.20 10.25 -6.27
C PHE A 327 -10.79 11.08 -7.40
N GLU A 328 -11.40 12.22 -7.09
CA GLU A 328 -12.02 13.11 -8.07
C GLU A 328 -11.59 14.56 -7.83
N ASN A 329 -11.35 15.29 -8.92
CA ASN A 329 -11.11 16.73 -8.85
C ASN A 329 -12.40 17.50 -9.13
N HIS A 330 -12.65 18.51 -8.29
CA HIS A 330 -13.68 19.49 -8.56
C HIS A 330 -13.02 20.87 -8.69
N ILE A 331 -13.11 21.44 -9.89
CA ILE A 331 -12.73 22.82 -10.16
C ILE A 331 -14.01 23.67 -10.03
N VAL A 332 -14.04 24.57 -9.05
CA VAL A 332 -15.20 25.43 -8.79
C VAL A 332 -14.80 26.88 -9.05
N GLU A 333 -15.51 27.53 -9.98
CA GLU A 333 -15.41 28.97 -10.21
C GLU A 333 -16.25 29.69 -9.15
N THR A 334 -15.66 30.63 -8.39
CA THR A 334 -16.42 31.42 -7.41
C THR A 334 -16.72 32.79 -7.97
N SER A 335 -17.95 33.30 -7.81
CA SER A 335 -18.34 34.58 -8.44
C SER A 335 -17.71 35.82 -7.80
N GLU A 336 -17.06 35.66 -6.64
CA GLU A 336 -16.34 36.74 -5.93
C GLU A 336 -14.81 36.54 -5.92
N ASN A 337 -14.33 35.37 -6.37
CA ASN A 337 -12.95 35.08 -6.76
C ASN A 337 -13.03 34.13 -7.94
#